data_AF-A0A379W0Q0-F1
#
_entry.id   AF-A0A379W0Q0-F1
#
_cell.length_a   1.000
_cell.length_b   1.000
_cell.length_c   1.000
_cell.angle_alpha   90.00
_cell.angle_beta   90.00
_cell.angle_gamma   90.00
#
_symmetry.space_group_name_H-M   'P 1'
#
loop_
_entity.id
_entity.type
_entity.pdbx_description
1 polymer ?
#
loop_
_entity_poly.entity_id
_entity_poly.type
_entity_poly.pdbx_seq_one_letter_code
_entity_poly.pdbx_strand_id
1 'polypeptide(L)' 'MKKIWLALAGMVLAFSASAAQISDGKQYITLDKPVAGEPQVLEFFSFYCPPLLSV' A
#
# COMPACT_ATOMS: atom_id res chain seq x y z
N MET A 1 25.55 19.18 25.89
CA MET A 1 24.80 17.91 25.86
C MET A 1 23.55 17.91 24.96
N LYS A 2 22.79 19.01 24.80
CA LYS A 2 21.56 19.07 23.97
C LYS A 2 21.71 18.77 22.46
N LYS A 3 22.88 19.07 21.87
CA LYS A 3 23.14 18.86 20.43
C LYS A 3 23.30 17.38 20.05
N ILE A 4 23.80 16.57 20.98
CA ILE A 4 24.05 15.13 20.78
C ILE A 4 22.73 14.36 20.86
N TRP A 5 21.84 14.77 21.75
CA TRP A 5 20.48 14.22 21.82
C TRP A 5 19.67 14.45 20.54
N LEU A 6 19.82 15.62 19.93
CA LEU A 6 19.15 15.95 18.67
C LEU A 6 19.69 15.10 17.51
N ALA A 7 21.01 14.86 17.48
CA ALA A 7 21.63 13.97 16.50
C ALA A 7 21.20 12.50 16.69
N LEU A 8 21.07 12.04 17.94
CA LEU A 8 20.61 10.68 18.26
C LEU A 8 19.16 10.45 17.80
N ALA A 9 18.26 11.41 18.06
CA ALA A 9 16.87 11.34 17.62
C ALA A 9 16.75 11.35 16.09
N GLY A 10 17.57 12.17 15.40
CA GLY A 10 17.62 12.19 13.94
C GLY A 10 18.08 10.86 13.33
N MET A 11 19.03 10.17 13.98
CA MET A 11 19.50 8.86 13.54
C MET A 11 18.43 7.77 13.69
N VAL A 12 17.60 7.82 14.75
CA VAL A 12 16.49 6.86 14.94
C VAL A 12 15.37 7.08 13.91
N LEU A 13 15.04 8.34 13.60
CA LEU A 13 13.96 8.67 12.65
C LEU A 13 14.33 8.35 11.19
N ALA A 14 15.61 8.29 10.85
CA ALA A 14 16.09 7.96 9.50
C ALA A 14 15.71 6.54 9.04
N PHE A 15 15.35 5.64 9.97
CA PHE A 15 14.98 4.25 9.67
C PHE A 15 13.51 3.92 9.99
N SER A 16 12.69 4.91 10.31
CA SER A 16 11.28 4.72 10.63
C SER A 16 10.40 4.58 9.38
N ALA A 17 10.67 3.58 8.54
CA ALA A 17 9.75 3.15 7.48
C ALA A 17 8.88 2.01 8.03
N SER A 18 7.63 2.31 8.39
CA SER A 18 6.66 1.28 8.79
C SER A 18 5.95 0.75 7.56
N ALA A 19 6.17 -0.51 7.22
CA ALA A 19 5.46 -1.18 6.14
C ALA A 19 4.08 -1.65 6.64
N ALA A 20 3.02 -1.30 5.92
CA ALA A 20 1.70 -1.85 6.21
C ALA A 20 1.72 -3.37 5.97
N GLN A 21 1.30 -4.14 6.97
CA GLN A 21 1.10 -5.58 6.83
C GLN A 21 -0.19 -5.78 6.01
N ILE A 22 -0.07 -6.44 4.85
CA ILE A 22 -1.19 -6.77 3.97
C ILE A 22 -1.42 -8.29 4.05
N SER A 23 -2.61 -8.74 4.44
CA SER A 23 -2.90 -10.17 4.60
C SER A 23 -4.10 -10.64 3.77
N ASP A 24 -4.00 -11.87 3.26
CA ASP A 24 -5.07 -12.55 2.53
C ASP A 24 -6.29 -12.75 3.45
N GLY A 25 -7.49 -12.63 2.88
CA GLY A 25 -8.76 -12.67 3.58
C GLY A 25 -9.10 -11.40 4.37
N LYS A 26 -8.19 -10.42 4.44
CA LYS A 26 -8.44 -9.11 5.08
C LYS A 26 -8.41 -7.98 4.06
N GLN A 27 -7.29 -7.80 3.38
CA GLN A 27 -7.03 -6.68 2.49
C GLN A 27 -7.04 -7.09 1.01
N TYR A 28 -6.83 -8.37 0.74
CA TYR A 28 -6.97 -8.96 -0.58
C TYR A 28 -7.50 -10.38 -0.45
N ILE A 29 -7.97 -10.92 -1.57
CA ILE A 29 -8.22 -12.35 -1.72
C ILE A 29 -7.38 -12.85 -2.89
N THR A 30 -6.92 -14.08 -2.80
CA THR A 30 -6.33 -14.78 -3.93
C THR A 30 -7.45 -15.33 -4.82
N LEU A 31 -7.40 -15.03 -6.12
CA LEU A 31 -8.34 -15.56 -7.10
C LEU A 31 -7.88 -16.95 -7.54
N ASP A 32 -8.76 -17.96 -7.44
CA ASP A 32 -8.46 -19.34 -7.83
C ASP A 32 -8.16 -19.50 -9.34
N LYS A 33 -8.71 -18.58 -10.15
CA LYS A 33 -8.62 -18.62 -11.60
C LYS A 33 -7.83 -17.41 -12.12
N PRO A 34 -6.50 -17.54 -12.30
CA PRO A 34 -5.75 -16.54 -13.03
C PRO A 34 -6.24 -16.52 -14.48
N VAL A 35 -6.37 -15.34 -15.10
CA VAL A 35 -6.66 -15.26 -16.53
C VAL A 35 -5.38 -15.06 -17.35
N ALA A 36 -5.28 -15.83 -18.43
CA ALA A 36 -4.04 -15.87 -19.19
C ALA A 36 -3.87 -14.55 -19.97
N GLY A 37 -2.70 -13.92 -19.86
CA GLY A 37 -2.38 -12.70 -20.61
C GLY A 37 -2.92 -11.40 -20.00
N GLU A 38 -3.31 -11.41 -18.72
CA GLU A 38 -3.75 -10.23 -18.01
C GLU A 38 -2.60 -9.25 -17.74
N PRO A 39 -2.87 -7.93 -17.74
CA PRO A 39 -1.92 -6.97 -17.20
C PRO A 39 -1.70 -7.24 -15.70
N GLN A 40 -0.54 -6.82 -15.17
CA GLN A 40 -0.21 -7.05 -13.76
C GLN A 40 -1.19 -6.41 -12.78
N VAL A 41 -1.91 -5.37 -13.20
CA VAL A 41 -2.95 -4.68 -12.44
C VAL A 41 -4.09 -4.36 -13.39
N LEU A 42 -5.32 -4.74 -13.02
CA LEU A 42 -6.55 -4.45 -13.76
C LEU A 42 -7.59 -3.87 -12.80
N GLU A 43 -8.15 -2.70 -13.15
CA GLU A 43 -9.20 -2.05 -12.38
C GLU A 43 -10.54 -2.16 -13.12
N PHE A 44 -11.56 -2.71 -12.45
CA PHE A 44 -12.92 -2.79 -12.98
C PHE A 44 -13.70 -1.54 -12.61
N PHE A 45 -14.13 -0.76 -13.60
CA PHE A 45 -14.92 0.46 -13.39
C PHE A 45 -16.20 0.45 -14.25
N SER A 46 -17.19 1.24 -13.83
CA SER A 46 -18.44 1.43 -14.57
C SER A 46 -18.94 2.86 -14.38
N PHE A 47 -19.25 3.53 -15.50
CA PHE A 47 -19.79 4.90 -15.50
C PHE A 47 -21.15 5.05 -14.81
N TYR A 48 -21.86 3.93 -14.61
CA TYR A 48 -23.17 3.91 -13.94
C TYR A 48 -23.06 3.67 -12.43
N CYS A 49 -21.86 3.50 -11.89
CA CYS A 49 -21.60 3.35 -10.45
C CYS A 49 -21.01 4.66 -9.89
N PRO A 50 -21.78 5.46 -9.13
CA PRO A 50 -21.38 6.80 -8.68
C PRO A 50 -20.04 6.93 -7.93
N PRO A 51 -19.59 5.98 -7.08
CA PRO A 51 -18.35 6.19 -6.31
C PRO A 51 -17.04 6.02 -7.10
N LEU A 52 -17.06 5.60 -8.37
CA LEU A 52 -15.84 5.22 -9.10
C LEU A 52 -15.38 6.21 -10.19
N LEU A 53 -15.85 7.46 -10.18
CA LEU A 53 -15.19 8.53 -10.94
C LEU A 53 -14.14 9.23 -10.05
N SER A 54 -13.13 8.46 -9.64
CA SER A 54 -11.90 8.98 -9.01
C SER A 54 -10.75 8.82 -10.00
N VAL A 55 -10.80 9.59 -11.09
CA VAL A 55 -9.61 9.90 -11.92
C VAL A 55 -9.20 11.32 -11.58
#